data_AF-A0A3R7YIR4-F1
#
_entry.id   AF-A0A3R7YIR4-F1
#
_cell.length_a   1.000
_cell.length_b   1.000
_cell.length_c   1.000
_cell.angle_alpha   90.00
_cell.angle_beta   90.00
_cell.angle_gamma   90.00
#
_symmetry.space_group_name_H-M   'P 1'
#
loop_
_entity.id
_entity.type
_entity.pdbx_description
1 polymer ?
#
loop_
_entity_poly.entity_id
_entity_poly.type
_entity_poly.pdbx_seq_one_letter_code
_entity_poly.pdbx_strand_id
1 'polypeptide(L)'
;MKIFRSLLLIGATVAAALDTYSAKILVDTNTFECELIDSVHVAQLHRSVEHPDSFIELTTKRQSHLNDLDLLRNSEEGAQEFVEIIGGSVDAVLGQLAKRCPSGALRQNAARSAETSAETTVIKKIVDSGPPKNRIDIVFMGDGYQALDEALFFKDIQRLTDDMFTGDTFTQYLPLFNVWAVHVPSVDSGIGVGGKPRNTAFQLYRRGTELRGVYPNKPQYAREVCKTVGEFACDFPSLIGNDAYYGGLGGEFVIGTSSATSGTLVLRHEMGHNFGKVGEEYDGGTMYFGANTAKSINEAPWKHWLTNPDVIREEKAVQRFQKHIWYDLQKGSYQIKFTSNGAFKRWYILVSVSGADTNDALSITLNGEPLPWTTKGIKDRSFYSWRSSDAGFPAGDHVLNITAGGSFDSPIIKQLCNAVIYEYAGEDEFKLDDNDHIGFYPTWDINKRLS
;
A
#
# COMPACT_ATOMS: atom_id res chain seq x y z
N MET A 1 -36.30 -71.61 -3.45
CA MET A 1 -37.03 -70.40 -3.00
C MET A 1 -36.01 -69.31 -2.69
N LYS A 2 -36.10 -68.19 -3.43
CA LYS A 2 -35.41 -66.88 -3.21
C LYS A 2 -33.90 -66.79 -3.52
N ILE A 3 -33.35 -65.73 -4.10
CA ILE A 3 -33.81 -64.50 -4.78
C ILE A 3 -32.58 -64.03 -5.58
N PHE A 4 -32.73 -63.71 -6.86
CA PHE A 4 -31.77 -62.90 -7.62
C PHE A 4 -31.85 -61.45 -7.12
N ARG A 5 -30.75 -60.87 -6.64
CA ARG A 5 -30.64 -59.43 -6.40
C ARG A 5 -29.90 -58.79 -7.57
N SER A 6 -30.66 -58.19 -8.48
CA SER A 6 -30.16 -57.18 -9.40
C SER A 6 -29.78 -55.92 -8.61
N LEU A 7 -28.52 -55.50 -8.68
CA LEU A 7 -28.13 -54.13 -8.34
C LEU A 7 -28.32 -53.27 -9.59
N LEU A 8 -29.31 -52.38 -9.56
CA LEU A 8 -29.34 -51.22 -10.45
C LEU A 8 -28.22 -50.27 -10.01
N LEU A 9 -27.24 -50.02 -10.89
CA LEU A 9 -26.46 -48.79 -10.82
C LEU A 9 -27.34 -47.66 -11.35
N ILE A 10 -27.80 -46.79 -10.46
CA ILE A 10 -28.32 -45.47 -10.84
C ILE A 10 -27.08 -44.57 -10.91
N GLY A 11 -26.63 -44.28 -12.13
CA GLY A 11 -25.63 -43.24 -12.35
C GLY A 11 -26.25 -41.88 -12.03
N ALA A 12 -25.89 -41.31 -10.88
CA ALA A 12 -26.11 -39.88 -10.65
C ALA A 12 -25.07 -39.12 -11.45
N THR A 13 -25.46 -38.58 -12.61
CA THR A 13 -24.70 -37.53 -13.27
C THR A 13 -24.72 -36.31 -12.36
N VAL A 14 -23.58 -36.02 -11.70
CA VAL A 14 -23.37 -34.72 -11.07
C VAL A 14 -23.21 -33.73 -12.21
N ALA A 15 -24.28 -33.00 -12.54
CA ALA A 15 -24.18 -31.86 -13.42
C ALA A 15 -23.23 -30.85 -12.75
N ALA A 16 -22.12 -30.51 -13.41
CA ALA A 16 -21.24 -29.46 -12.94
C ALA A 16 -22.07 -28.18 -12.74
N ALA A 17 -21.88 -27.49 -11.62
CA ALA A 17 -22.52 -26.20 -11.40
C ALA A 17 -22.07 -25.24 -12.51
N LEU A 18 -23.04 -24.66 -13.22
CA LEU A 18 -22.75 -23.68 -14.27
C LEU A 18 -22.36 -22.35 -13.60
N ASP A 19 -21.21 -21.79 -13.95
CA ASP A 19 -20.92 -20.40 -13.57
C ASP A 19 -21.85 -19.45 -14.36
N THR A 20 -22.27 -18.37 -13.71
CA THR A 20 -23.02 -17.29 -14.36
C THR A 20 -22.14 -16.06 -14.50
N TYR A 21 -22.32 -15.33 -15.59
CA TYR A 21 -21.59 -14.11 -15.91
C TYR A 21 -22.58 -12.96 -15.98
N SER A 22 -22.22 -11.78 -15.48
CA SER A 22 -23.05 -10.58 -15.54
C SER A 22 -22.32 -9.43 -16.24
N ALA A 23 -23.08 -8.58 -16.92
CA ALA A 23 -22.66 -7.26 -17.35
C ALA A 23 -23.80 -6.27 -17.19
N LYS A 24 -23.48 -5.00 -16.94
CA LYS A 24 -24.47 -3.96 -16.74
C LYS A 24 -24.24 -2.80 -17.69
N ILE A 25 -25.31 -2.35 -18.33
CA ILE A 25 -25.31 -1.21 -19.25
C ILE A 25 -26.39 -0.21 -18.82
N LEU A 26 -26.15 1.05 -19.13
CA LEU A 26 -27.18 2.08 -19.15
C LEU A 26 -27.60 2.25 -20.61
N VAL A 27 -28.90 2.14 -20.89
CA VAL A 27 -29.47 2.23 -22.23
C VAL A 27 -30.38 3.44 -22.29
N ASP A 28 -30.14 4.31 -23.26
CA ASP A 28 -31.11 5.33 -23.65
C ASP A 28 -32.19 4.67 -24.54
N THR A 29 -33.43 4.67 -24.09
CA THR A 29 -34.56 4.02 -24.76
C THR A 29 -35.02 4.75 -26.02
N ASN A 30 -34.61 6.01 -26.22
CA ASN A 30 -34.95 6.79 -27.40
C ASN A 30 -33.88 6.66 -28.49
N THR A 31 -32.60 6.69 -28.11
CA THR A 31 -31.48 6.66 -29.06
C THR A 31 -30.87 5.27 -29.25
N PHE A 32 -31.19 4.32 -28.36
CA PHE A 32 -30.54 3.01 -28.26
C PHE A 32 -29.01 3.11 -28.05
N GLU A 33 -28.53 4.27 -27.61
CA GLU A 33 -27.16 4.41 -27.14
C GLU A 33 -26.99 3.67 -25.82
N CYS A 34 -25.84 3.02 -25.69
CA CYS A 34 -25.51 2.26 -24.51
C CYS A 34 -24.19 2.72 -23.93
N GLU A 35 -24.15 2.84 -22.61
CA GLU A 35 -22.94 3.03 -21.81
C GLU A 35 -22.69 1.77 -21.00
N LEU A 36 -21.45 1.26 -21.01
CA LEU A 36 -21.06 0.15 -20.15
C LEU A 36 -20.87 0.64 -18.72
N ILE A 37 -21.69 0.15 -17.80
CA ILE A 37 -21.64 0.48 -16.37
C ILE A 37 -20.81 -0.54 -15.61
N ASP A 38 -20.95 -1.82 -15.96
CA ASP A 38 -20.17 -2.91 -15.40
C ASP A 38 -19.82 -3.92 -16.50
N SER A 39 -18.53 -4.24 -16.59
CA SER A 39 -18.00 -5.15 -17.62
C SER A 39 -18.34 -6.61 -17.32
N VAL A 40 -18.20 -7.49 -18.31
CA VAL A 40 -18.51 -8.92 -18.12
C VAL A 40 -17.62 -9.50 -17.02
N HIS A 41 -18.22 -10.00 -15.95
CA HIS A 41 -17.54 -10.61 -14.82
C HIS A 41 -18.32 -11.84 -14.31
N VAL A 42 -17.66 -12.70 -13.52
CA VAL A 42 -18.32 -13.84 -12.87
C VAL A 42 -19.28 -13.32 -11.80
N ALA A 43 -20.53 -13.73 -11.87
CA ALA A 43 -21.62 -13.31 -11.00
C ALA A 43 -22.18 -14.47 -10.17
N GLN A 44 -22.98 -14.17 -9.15
CA GLN A 44 -23.66 -15.17 -8.34
C GLN A 44 -24.62 -16.02 -9.18
N LEU A 45 -24.59 -17.35 -8.99
CA LEU A 45 -25.44 -18.31 -9.69
C LEU A 45 -26.90 -17.86 -9.75
N HIS A 46 -27.39 -17.59 -10.95
CA HIS A 46 -28.79 -17.27 -11.22
C HIS A 46 -29.54 -18.49 -11.73
N ARG A 47 -30.51 -18.99 -10.94
CA ARG A 47 -31.21 -20.28 -11.20
C ARG A 47 -32.00 -20.35 -12.51
N SER A 48 -32.32 -19.21 -13.11
CA SER A 48 -32.97 -19.13 -14.42
C SER A 48 -32.03 -19.25 -15.63
N VAL A 49 -30.72 -19.35 -15.38
CA VAL A 49 -29.69 -19.58 -16.41
C VAL A 49 -29.32 -21.06 -16.37
N GLU A 50 -30.02 -21.85 -17.18
CA GLU A 50 -29.95 -23.32 -17.12
C GLU A 50 -28.87 -23.93 -18.04
N HIS A 51 -28.39 -23.16 -19.02
CA HIS A 51 -27.43 -23.60 -20.04
C HIS A 51 -26.38 -22.53 -20.39
N PRO A 52 -25.19 -22.90 -20.91
CA PRO A 52 -24.14 -21.95 -21.26
C PRO A 52 -24.57 -20.86 -22.26
N ASP A 53 -25.51 -21.20 -23.15
CA ASP A 53 -26.04 -20.29 -24.16
C ASP A 53 -27.27 -19.50 -23.69
N SER A 54 -27.77 -19.80 -22.48
CA SER A 54 -28.92 -19.11 -21.90
C SER A 54 -28.52 -17.79 -21.24
N PHE A 55 -29.42 -16.81 -21.29
CA PHE A 55 -29.26 -15.53 -20.61
C PHE A 55 -30.61 -15.00 -20.13
N ILE A 56 -30.56 -14.07 -19.20
CA ILE A 56 -31.70 -13.24 -18.77
C ILE A 56 -31.31 -11.77 -18.79
N GLU A 57 -32.31 -10.91 -18.92
CA GLU A 57 -32.16 -9.46 -18.78
C GLU A 57 -32.97 -8.97 -17.58
N LEU A 58 -32.33 -8.20 -16.71
CA LEU A 58 -32.97 -7.49 -15.61
C LEU A 58 -32.94 -6.00 -15.93
N THR A 59 -34.11 -5.42 -16.19
CA THR A 59 -34.24 -4.00 -16.54
C THR A 59 -34.78 -3.22 -15.35
N THR A 60 -34.06 -2.17 -14.95
CA THR A 60 -34.47 -1.24 -13.90
C THR A 60 -34.49 0.18 -14.45
N LYS A 61 -35.64 0.86 -14.38
CA LYS A 61 -35.71 2.28 -14.74
C LYS A 61 -34.83 3.11 -13.80
N ARG A 62 -34.06 4.05 -14.35
CA ARG A 62 -33.28 4.98 -13.53
C ARG A 62 -34.25 5.86 -12.71
N GLN A 63 -34.23 5.72 -11.38
CA GLN A 63 -34.97 6.60 -10.48
C GLN A 63 -34.10 7.80 -10.10
N SER A 64 -34.62 9.01 -10.30
CA SER A 64 -33.93 10.29 -10.09
C SER A 64 -33.79 10.60 -8.59
N HIS A 65 -32.56 10.56 -8.08
CA HIS A 65 -32.14 11.26 -6.86
C HIS A 65 -30.93 12.14 -7.21
N LEU A 66 -31.14 13.14 -8.07
CA LEU A 66 -30.04 13.92 -8.65
C LEU A 66 -29.50 14.97 -7.67
N ASN A 67 -28.17 15.12 -7.64
CA ASN A 67 -27.48 16.30 -7.11
C ASN A 67 -26.99 17.19 -8.27
N ASP A 68 -26.44 18.36 -7.93
CA ASP A 68 -26.12 19.46 -8.87
C ASP A 68 -25.23 19.11 -10.07
N LEU A 69 -24.49 17.99 -10.05
CA LEU A 69 -23.69 17.54 -11.19
C LEU A 69 -24.51 16.82 -12.28
N ASP A 70 -25.63 16.21 -11.91
CA ASP A 70 -26.52 15.52 -12.84
C ASP A 70 -27.45 16.49 -13.59
N LEU A 71 -27.74 17.67 -13.02
CA LEU A 71 -28.51 18.74 -13.68
C LEU A 71 -27.78 19.38 -14.86
N LEU A 72 -26.47 19.20 -14.97
CA LEU A 72 -25.66 19.75 -16.06
C LEU A 72 -25.62 18.84 -17.30
N ARG A 73 -26.15 17.62 -17.21
CA ARG A 73 -26.21 16.63 -18.29
C ARG A 73 -27.66 16.43 -18.71
N ASN A 74 -28.19 17.35 -19.51
CA ASN A 74 -29.51 17.23 -20.12
C ASN A 74 -29.65 15.89 -20.88
N SER A 75 -30.34 14.93 -20.27
CA SER A 75 -31.09 13.86 -20.93
C SER A 75 -32.49 13.88 -20.32
N GLU A 76 -33.53 13.94 -21.15
CA GLU A 76 -34.92 14.03 -20.69
C GLU A 76 -35.23 12.93 -19.66
N GLU A 77 -35.70 13.34 -18.48
CA GLU A 77 -36.05 12.43 -17.38
C GLU A 77 -37.10 11.42 -17.85
N GLY A 78 -36.73 10.14 -17.89
CA GLY A 78 -37.61 9.01 -18.21
C GLY A 78 -37.13 8.12 -19.35
N ALA A 79 -36.10 8.52 -20.11
CA ALA A 79 -35.63 7.80 -21.29
C ALA A 79 -34.42 6.87 -21.04
N GLN A 80 -34.03 6.60 -19.80
CA GLN A 80 -32.85 5.76 -19.51
C GLN A 80 -33.15 4.61 -18.56
N GLU A 81 -32.66 3.43 -18.90
CA GLU A 81 -32.85 2.19 -18.13
C GLU A 81 -31.50 1.48 -17.91
N PHE A 82 -31.29 0.96 -16.70
CA PHE A 82 -30.22 0.02 -16.46
C PHE A 82 -30.66 -1.36 -16.94
N VAL A 83 -29.86 -2.00 -17.77
CA VAL A 83 -30.05 -3.39 -18.18
C VAL A 83 -28.86 -4.19 -17.66
N GLU A 84 -29.15 -5.18 -16.82
CA GLU A 84 -28.18 -6.18 -16.41
C GLU A 84 -28.44 -7.47 -17.18
N ILE A 85 -27.41 -8.00 -17.83
CA ILE A 85 -27.46 -9.22 -18.63
C ILE A 85 -26.71 -10.30 -17.86
N ILE A 86 -27.41 -11.37 -17.48
CA ILE A 86 -26.82 -12.50 -16.77
C ILE A 86 -26.89 -13.73 -17.68
N GLY A 87 -25.75 -14.34 -18.00
CA GLY A 87 -25.64 -15.45 -18.95
C GLY A 87 -24.82 -16.64 -18.43
N GLY A 88 -25.01 -17.80 -19.05
CA GLY A 88 -24.31 -19.04 -18.67
C GLY A 88 -22.88 -19.14 -19.22
N SER A 89 -22.46 -18.15 -20.01
CA SER A 89 -21.12 -18.01 -20.56
C SER A 89 -20.84 -16.54 -20.87
N VAL A 90 -19.57 -16.18 -21.00
CA VAL A 90 -19.14 -14.85 -21.49
C VAL A 90 -19.72 -14.57 -22.87
N ASP A 91 -19.75 -15.56 -23.76
CA ASP A 91 -20.27 -15.42 -25.13
C ASP A 91 -21.79 -15.16 -25.17
N ALA A 92 -22.55 -15.78 -24.27
CA ALA A 92 -23.98 -15.50 -24.14
C ALA A 92 -24.24 -14.05 -23.71
N VAL A 93 -23.46 -13.54 -22.75
CA VAL A 93 -23.54 -12.15 -22.28
C VAL A 93 -23.10 -11.18 -23.37
N LEU A 94 -21.94 -11.40 -24.00
CA LEU A 94 -21.42 -10.54 -25.07
C LEU A 94 -22.32 -10.55 -26.32
N GLY A 95 -22.84 -11.72 -26.70
CA GLY A 95 -23.77 -11.86 -27.81
C GLY A 95 -25.07 -11.11 -27.57
N GLN A 96 -25.57 -11.10 -26.32
CA GLN A 96 -26.75 -10.32 -25.97
C GLN A 96 -26.46 -8.82 -25.83
N LEU A 97 -25.32 -8.43 -25.27
CA LEU A 97 -24.86 -7.03 -25.27
C LEU A 97 -24.76 -6.46 -26.67
N ALA A 98 -24.22 -7.22 -27.63
CA ALA A 98 -24.11 -6.79 -29.03
C ALA A 98 -25.49 -6.60 -29.69
N LYS A 99 -26.48 -7.43 -29.34
CA LYS A 99 -27.87 -7.28 -29.82
C LYS A 99 -28.57 -6.09 -29.15
N ARG A 100 -28.36 -5.89 -27.85
CA ARG A 100 -29.01 -4.82 -27.08
C ARG A 100 -28.44 -3.46 -27.41
N CYS A 101 -27.16 -3.43 -27.79
CA CYS A 101 -26.38 -2.23 -28.08
C CYS A 101 -25.73 -2.33 -29.47
N PRO A 102 -26.51 -2.26 -30.55
CA PRO A 102 -26.00 -2.38 -31.92
C PRO A 102 -25.02 -1.23 -32.29
N SER A 103 -25.17 -0.07 -31.63
CA SER A 103 -24.24 1.07 -31.73
C SER A 103 -22.97 0.91 -30.86
N GLY A 104 -22.95 -0.12 -30.00
CA GLY A 104 -21.81 -0.58 -29.21
C GLY A 104 -21.65 0.11 -27.84
N ALA A 105 -21.96 -0.61 -26.75
CA ALA A 105 -21.65 -0.18 -25.38
C ALA A 105 -20.14 -0.16 -25.08
N LEU A 106 -19.38 -0.97 -25.81
CA LEU A 106 -17.92 -1.10 -25.69
C LEU A 106 -17.15 -0.05 -26.50
N ARG A 107 -17.82 0.72 -27.37
CA ARG A 107 -17.16 1.70 -28.26
C ARG A 107 -17.06 3.10 -27.67
N GLN A 108 -17.89 3.47 -26.69
CA GLN A 108 -17.93 4.84 -26.17
C GLN A 108 -16.80 5.19 -25.17
N ASN A 109 -15.88 4.27 -24.86
CA ASN A 109 -14.61 4.60 -24.19
C ASN A 109 -13.41 4.69 -25.15
N ALA A 110 -13.61 4.55 -26.48
CA ALA A 110 -12.51 4.48 -27.45
C ALA A 110 -12.12 5.83 -28.11
N ALA A 111 -12.79 6.94 -27.80
CA ALA A 111 -12.50 8.26 -28.39
C ALA A 111 -11.61 9.14 -27.49
N ARG A 112 -10.44 8.62 -27.10
CA ARG A 112 -9.23 9.43 -26.85
C ARG A 112 -7.97 8.57 -27.00
N SER A 113 -7.88 7.84 -28.12
CA SER A 113 -6.67 7.13 -28.54
C SER A 113 -5.95 7.96 -29.59
N ALA A 114 -4.97 8.75 -29.14
CA ALA A 114 -3.87 9.11 -30.02
C ALA A 114 -2.94 7.88 -30.10
N GLU A 115 -2.50 7.58 -31.31
CA GLU A 115 -1.67 6.42 -31.69
C GLU A 115 -0.58 6.08 -30.66
N THR A 116 -0.57 4.83 -30.19
CA THR A 116 0.61 4.13 -29.67
C THR A 116 0.31 2.63 -29.75
N SER A 117 1.31 1.84 -30.15
CA SER A 117 1.22 0.38 -30.23
C SER A 117 0.59 -0.19 -28.95
N ALA A 118 -0.34 -1.14 -29.08
CA ALA A 118 -0.84 -1.89 -27.94
C ALA A 118 0.31 -2.69 -27.33
N GLU A 119 1.00 -2.11 -26.36
CA GLU A 119 2.00 -2.78 -25.55
C GLU A 119 1.25 -3.65 -24.53
N THR A 120 1.38 -4.96 -24.69
CA THR A 120 0.63 -5.96 -23.92
C THR A 120 1.16 -6.07 -22.50
N THR A 121 0.27 -6.14 -21.51
CA THR A 121 0.62 -6.52 -20.13
C THR A 121 1.40 -7.84 -20.10
N VAL A 122 2.51 -7.88 -19.38
CA VAL A 122 3.36 -9.08 -19.24
C VAL A 122 3.34 -9.56 -17.79
N ILE A 123 3.00 -10.82 -17.58
CA ILE A 123 2.97 -11.46 -16.25
C ILE A 123 4.10 -12.48 -16.17
N LYS A 124 4.93 -12.40 -15.13
CA LYS A 124 5.95 -13.39 -14.81
C LYS A 124 5.82 -13.81 -13.36
N LYS A 125 6.02 -15.10 -13.10
CA LYS A 125 6.20 -15.61 -11.75
C LYS A 125 7.68 -15.53 -11.39
N ILE A 126 8.00 -14.80 -10.34
CA ILE A 126 9.36 -14.58 -9.81
C ILE A 126 9.74 -15.70 -8.83
N VAL A 127 8.80 -16.08 -7.97
CA VAL A 127 8.93 -17.21 -7.06
C VAL A 127 7.78 -18.17 -7.32
N ASP A 128 8.11 -19.42 -7.65
CA ASP A 128 7.16 -20.52 -7.82
C ASP A 128 7.36 -21.59 -6.76
N SER A 129 6.56 -21.54 -5.71
CA SER A 129 6.61 -22.53 -4.64
C SER A 129 5.49 -23.57 -4.75
N GLY A 130 4.55 -23.43 -5.68
CA GLY A 130 3.43 -24.35 -5.87
C GLY A 130 2.15 -23.71 -6.41
N PRO A 131 1.02 -24.47 -6.44
CA PRO A 131 -0.25 -23.97 -6.96
C PRO A 131 -0.87 -22.87 -6.06
N PRO A 132 -1.45 -21.80 -6.61
CA PRO A 132 -2.03 -20.69 -5.84
C PRO A 132 -3.08 -21.11 -4.80
N LYS A 133 -3.87 -22.16 -5.09
CA LYS A 133 -4.83 -22.75 -4.14
C LYS A 133 -4.24 -23.18 -2.78
N ASN A 134 -2.92 -23.32 -2.68
CA ASN A 134 -2.21 -23.77 -1.48
C ASN A 134 -0.96 -22.91 -1.19
N ARG A 135 -0.86 -21.70 -1.75
CA ARG A 135 0.23 -20.77 -1.51
C ARG A 135 -0.35 -19.41 -1.16
N ILE A 136 0.53 -18.54 -0.66
CA ILE A 136 0.24 -17.13 -0.46
C ILE A 136 0.77 -16.39 -1.67
N ASP A 137 -0.10 -15.73 -2.42
CA ASP A 137 0.26 -15.12 -3.70
C ASP A 137 0.38 -13.59 -3.55
N ILE A 138 1.63 -13.11 -3.60
CA ILE A 138 1.97 -11.68 -3.65
C ILE A 138 2.04 -11.26 -5.11
N VAL A 139 1.33 -10.19 -5.49
CA VAL A 139 1.30 -9.69 -6.87
C VAL A 139 1.86 -8.28 -6.93
N PHE A 140 3.10 -8.14 -7.37
CA PHE A 140 3.71 -6.84 -7.64
C PHE A 140 3.33 -6.33 -9.02
N MET A 141 2.59 -5.22 -9.07
CA MET A 141 2.17 -4.55 -10.30
C MET A 141 2.92 -3.22 -10.43
N GLY A 142 3.60 -3.02 -11.55
CA GLY A 142 4.42 -1.83 -11.79
C GLY A 142 3.61 -0.62 -12.26
N ASP A 143 3.90 0.57 -11.73
CA ASP A 143 3.40 1.85 -12.25
C ASP A 143 4.54 2.77 -12.67
N GLY A 144 4.40 3.46 -13.79
CA GLY A 144 5.43 4.37 -14.31
C GLY A 144 6.61 3.66 -14.96
N TYR A 145 6.49 2.37 -15.27
CA TYR A 145 7.41 1.64 -16.15
C TYR A 145 6.81 1.64 -17.56
N GLN A 146 7.53 2.21 -18.53
CA GLN A 146 7.14 2.15 -19.94
C GLN A 146 7.38 0.72 -20.48
N ALA A 147 6.90 0.35 -21.68
CA ALA A 147 7.23 -0.98 -22.21
C ALA A 147 8.71 -1.21 -22.46
N LEU A 148 9.43 -0.16 -22.87
CA LEU A 148 10.89 -0.20 -22.96
C LEU A 148 11.57 -0.45 -21.60
N ASP A 149 10.86 -0.24 -20.48
CA ASP A 149 11.34 -0.50 -19.12
C ASP A 149 10.97 -1.91 -18.61
N GLU A 150 10.40 -2.80 -19.44
CA GLU A 150 9.98 -4.15 -18.99
C GLU A 150 11.11 -4.89 -18.25
N ALA A 151 12.31 -4.90 -18.84
CA ALA A 151 13.47 -5.57 -18.23
C ALA A 151 13.90 -4.91 -16.92
N LEU A 152 13.78 -3.58 -16.81
CA LEU A 152 14.07 -2.84 -15.59
C LEU A 152 13.05 -3.20 -14.49
N PHE A 153 11.76 -3.21 -14.83
CA PHE A 153 10.70 -3.59 -13.90
C PHE A 153 10.94 -4.97 -13.28
N PHE A 154 11.16 -5.99 -14.11
CA PHE A 154 11.38 -7.34 -13.58
C PHE A 154 12.67 -7.44 -12.75
N LYS A 155 13.72 -6.69 -13.11
CA LYS A 155 14.93 -6.60 -12.29
C LYS A 155 14.65 -5.96 -10.93
N ASP A 156 13.86 -4.89 -10.89
CA ASP A 156 13.49 -4.25 -9.63
C ASP A 156 12.61 -5.15 -8.76
N ILE A 157 11.63 -5.85 -9.35
CA ILE A 157 10.82 -6.80 -8.58
C ILE A 157 11.65 -7.98 -8.08
N GLN A 158 12.58 -8.51 -8.87
CA GLN A 158 13.49 -9.56 -8.41
C GLN A 158 14.30 -9.08 -7.19
N ARG A 159 14.93 -7.91 -7.27
CA ARG A 159 15.70 -7.33 -6.16
C ARG A 159 14.83 -7.12 -4.92
N LEU A 160 13.66 -6.49 -5.07
CA LEU A 160 12.74 -6.25 -3.95
C LEU A 160 12.29 -7.58 -3.31
N THR A 161 12.09 -8.61 -4.12
CA THR A 161 11.73 -9.96 -3.65
C THR A 161 12.88 -10.60 -2.89
N ASP A 162 14.08 -10.63 -3.46
CA ASP A 162 15.29 -11.18 -2.83
C ASP A 162 15.57 -10.49 -1.50
N ASP A 163 15.53 -9.15 -1.50
CA ASP A 163 15.71 -8.35 -0.30
C ASP A 163 14.60 -8.62 0.71
N MET A 164 13.33 -8.77 0.30
CA MET A 164 12.20 -9.04 1.22
C MET A 164 12.38 -10.35 1.97
N PHE A 165 12.88 -11.39 1.30
CA PHE A 165 13.14 -12.73 1.84
C PHE A 165 14.58 -12.95 2.31
N THR A 166 15.32 -11.88 2.63
CA THR A 166 16.61 -11.94 3.32
C THR A 166 16.43 -11.74 4.84
N GLY A 167 17.21 -12.45 5.67
CA GLY A 167 17.14 -12.36 7.15
C GLY A 167 16.28 -13.47 7.77
N ASP A 168 15.71 -13.27 8.96
CA ASP A 168 14.97 -14.34 9.66
C ASP A 168 13.44 -14.21 9.59
N THR A 169 12.92 -13.02 9.24
CA THR A 169 11.47 -12.73 9.27
C THR A 169 10.69 -13.50 8.23
N PHE A 170 11.02 -13.37 6.94
CA PHE A 170 10.24 -13.98 5.85
C PHE A 170 10.91 -15.22 5.25
N THR A 171 12.22 -15.36 5.38
CA THR A 171 13.02 -16.40 4.70
C THR A 171 12.54 -17.82 4.99
N GLN A 172 12.25 -18.13 6.26
CA GLN A 172 11.76 -19.45 6.68
C GLN A 172 10.39 -19.80 6.08
N TYR A 173 9.63 -18.78 5.68
CA TYR A 173 8.29 -18.92 5.11
C TYR A 173 8.28 -18.84 3.58
N LEU A 174 9.41 -18.54 2.92
CA LEU A 174 9.51 -18.44 1.46
C LEU A 174 8.84 -19.62 0.72
N PRO A 175 8.97 -20.89 1.15
CA PRO A 175 8.29 -22.02 0.49
C PRO A 175 6.75 -21.96 0.49
N LEU A 176 6.14 -21.07 1.29
CA LEU A 176 4.70 -20.84 1.34
C LEU A 176 4.25 -19.75 0.36
N PHE A 177 5.16 -18.97 -0.20
CA PHE A 177 4.83 -17.84 -1.07
C PHE A 177 5.02 -18.17 -2.55
N ASN A 178 4.10 -17.66 -3.36
CA ASN A 178 4.34 -17.33 -4.75
C ASN A 178 4.52 -15.82 -4.87
N VAL A 179 5.40 -15.40 -5.78
CA VAL A 179 5.59 -13.98 -6.10
C VAL A 179 5.39 -13.79 -7.59
N TRP A 180 4.44 -12.93 -7.93
CA TRP A 180 4.12 -12.55 -9.30
C TRP A 180 4.54 -11.12 -9.56
N ALA A 181 5.02 -10.87 -10.78
CA ALA A 181 5.35 -9.56 -11.30
C ALA A 181 4.48 -9.30 -12.54
N VAL A 182 3.70 -8.23 -12.50
CA VAL A 182 2.81 -7.81 -13.57
C VAL A 182 3.28 -6.46 -14.10
N HIS A 183 3.87 -6.48 -15.28
CA HIS A 183 4.26 -5.28 -16.00
C HIS A 183 3.05 -4.78 -16.78
N VAL A 184 2.47 -3.65 -16.34
CA VAL A 184 1.46 -2.91 -17.10
C VAL A 184 2.15 -1.68 -17.71
N PRO A 185 2.35 -1.64 -19.04
CA PRO A 185 3.02 -0.53 -19.69
C PRO A 185 2.35 0.81 -19.35
N SER A 186 3.12 1.75 -18.82
CA SER A 186 2.72 3.13 -18.58
C SER A 186 3.14 4.03 -19.74
N VAL A 187 2.36 5.07 -20.04
CA VAL A 187 2.72 6.04 -21.08
C VAL A 187 3.89 6.91 -20.58
N ASP A 188 3.76 7.45 -19.37
CA ASP A 188 4.80 8.24 -18.74
C ASP A 188 5.71 7.38 -17.85
N SER A 189 6.99 7.73 -17.78
CA SER A 189 7.91 7.17 -16.78
C SER A 189 7.72 7.85 -15.42
N GLY A 190 7.87 7.08 -14.33
CA GLY A 190 7.81 7.54 -12.95
C GLY A 190 6.43 7.91 -12.42
N ILE A 191 6.37 8.44 -11.20
CA ILE A 191 5.10 8.75 -10.51
C ILE A 191 4.78 10.26 -10.46
N GLY A 192 3.52 10.59 -10.18
CA GLY A 192 3.06 11.96 -9.99
C GLY A 192 3.53 12.61 -8.69
N VAL A 193 3.55 13.95 -8.65
CA VAL A 193 3.94 14.75 -7.48
C VAL A 193 3.00 15.96 -7.37
N GLY A 194 2.79 16.48 -6.17
CA GLY A 194 1.94 17.66 -5.95
C GLY A 194 0.45 17.39 -6.18
N GLY A 195 0.00 16.15 -5.89
CA GLY A 195 -1.39 15.74 -6.07
C GLY A 195 -1.79 15.54 -7.53
N LYS A 196 -0.81 15.51 -8.45
CA LYS A 196 -1.03 15.38 -9.89
C LYS A 196 -0.41 14.08 -10.39
N PRO A 197 -1.22 13.02 -10.59
CA PRO A 197 -0.74 11.81 -11.24
C PRO A 197 -0.23 12.08 -12.65
N ARG A 198 0.76 11.28 -13.07
CA ARG A 198 1.19 11.20 -14.48
C ARG A 198 0.24 10.29 -15.28
N ASN A 199 0.41 10.22 -16.60
CA ASN A 199 -0.31 9.26 -17.43
C ASN A 199 0.31 7.86 -17.31
N THR A 200 0.13 7.23 -16.16
CA THR A 200 0.62 5.88 -15.85
C THR A 200 -0.53 4.90 -15.65
N ALA A 201 -0.22 3.60 -15.64
CA ALA A 201 -1.20 2.52 -15.56
C ALA A 201 -2.17 2.69 -14.38
N PHE A 202 -1.64 2.89 -13.18
CA PHE A 202 -2.36 3.02 -11.91
C PHE A 202 -2.38 4.45 -11.37
N GLN A 203 -1.69 5.38 -12.04
CA GLN A 203 -1.65 6.79 -11.70
C GLN A 203 -1.20 7.02 -10.24
N LEU A 204 -0.09 6.38 -9.85
CA LEU A 204 0.53 6.59 -8.55
C LEU A 204 1.04 8.02 -8.44
N TYR A 205 0.90 8.62 -7.25
CA TYR A 205 1.35 9.98 -7.00
C TYR A 205 1.64 10.28 -5.53
N ARG A 206 2.43 11.34 -5.31
CA ARG A 206 2.64 12.00 -4.02
C ARG A 206 1.78 13.25 -3.92
N ARG A 207 1.23 13.55 -2.74
CA ARG A 207 0.42 14.76 -2.51
C ARG A 207 1.24 16.05 -2.54
N GLY A 208 2.49 16.00 -2.09
CA GLY A 208 3.44 17.11 -2.11
C GLY A 208 4.85 16.62 -2.39
N THR A 209 5.85 17.34 -1.90
CA THR A 209 7.27 17.00 -2.05
C THR A 209 7.73 15.96 -1.02
N GLU A 210 6.85 15.55 -0.11
CA GLU A 210 7.18 14.64 0.96
C GLU A 210 7.52 13.25 0.43
N LEU A 211 8.72 12.79 0.77
CA LEU A 211 9.11 11.39 0.63
C LEU A 211 8.43 10.57 1.74
N ARG A 212 7.13 10.32 1.58
CA ARG A 212 6.27 9.61 2.54
C ARG A 212 5.21 8.74 1.86
N GLY A 213 4.06 9.33 1.51
CA GLY A 213 2.90 8.60 1.03
C GLY A 213 2.86 8.54 -0.50
N VAL A 214 2.67 7.34 -1.05
CA VAL A 214 2.37 7.12 -2.47
C VAL A 214 0.94 6.60 -2.56
N TYR A 215 0.12 7.27 -3.36
CA TYR A 215 -1.31 7.01 -3.45
C TYR A 215 -1.69 6.56 -4.86
N PRO A 216 -2.56 5.56 -5.02
CA PRO A 216 -3.12 5.20 -6.32
C PRO A 216 -4.30 6.10 -6.66
N ASN A 217 -4.43 6.46 -7.94
CA ASN A 217 -5.63 7.15 -8.44
C ASN A 217 -6.58 6.20 -9.20
N LYS A 218 -6.13 4.97 -9.51
CA LYS A 218 -6.95 3.92 -10.15
C LYS A 218 -6.95 2.60 -9.37
N PRO A 219 -7.38 2.58 -8.09
CA PRO A 219 -7.32 1.36 -7.27
C PRO A 219 -8.22 0.23 -7.78
N GLN A 220 -9.38 0.54 -8.39
CA GLN A 220 -10.27 -0.47 -8.96
C GLN A 220 -9.59 -1.21 -10.13
N TYR A 221 -8.96 -0.46 -11.03
CA TYR A 221 -8.21 -1.04 -12.14
C TYR A 221 -7.01 -1.88 -11.64
N ALA A 222 -6.30 -1.43 -10.60
CA ALA A 222 -5.25 -2.23 -9.97
C ALA A 222 -5.77 -3.57 -9.44
N ARG A 223 -6.95 -3.58 -8.81
CA ARG A 223 -7.59 -4.82 -8.34
C ARG A 223 -7.97 -5.73 -9.50
N GLU A 224 -8.49 -5.20 -10.59
CA GLU A 224 -8.82 -5.96 -11.81
C GLU A 224 -7.57 -6.58 -12.43
N VAL A 225 -6.49 -5.81 -12.59
CA VAL A 225 -5.21 -6.31 -13.10
C VAL A 225 -4.68 -7.45 -12.23
N CYS A 226 -4.72 -7.32 -10.90
CA CYS A 226 -4.26 -8.38 -10.02
C CYS A 226 -5.04 -9.69 -10.21
N LYS A 227 -6.36 -9.62 -10.45
CA LYS A 227 -7.19 -10.82 -10.74
C LYS A 227 -6.79 -11.52 -12.04
N THR A 228 -6.16 -10.82 -12.99
CA THR A 228 -5.73 -11.43 -14.27
C THR A 228 -4.58 -12.42 -14.12
N VAL A 229 -3.87 -12.42 -12.98
CA VAL A 229 -2.78 -13.36 -12.69
C VAL A 229 -3.28 -14.80 -12.62
N GLY A 230 -4.51 -15.01 -12.12
CA GLY A 230 -5.13 -16.31 -12.05
C GLY A 230 -6.09 -16.46 -10.88
N GLU A 231 -6.88 -17.52 -10.93
CA GLU A 231 -7.76 -17.93 -9.82
C GLU A 231 -6.90 -18.20 -8.57
N PHE A 232 -7.29 -17.62 -7.43
CA PHE A 232 -6.58 -17.71 -6.14
C PHE A 232 -5.14 -17.15 -6.12
N ALA A 233 -4.73 -16.36 -7.13
CA ALA A 233 -3.35 -15.89 -7.25
C ALA A 233 -3.15 -14.39 -6.93
N CYS A 234 -4.04 -13.80 -6.12
CA CYS A 234 -4.08 -12.37 -5.83
C CYS A 234 -4.44 -12.10 -4.36
N ASP A 235 -3.71 -12.69 -3.43
CA ASP A 235 -3.94 -12.49 -2.00
C ASP A 235 -3.46 -11.11 -1.54
N PHE A 236 -2.24 -10.74 -1.94
CA PHE A 236 -1.59 -9.49 -1.55
C PHE A 236 -1.26 -8.64 -2.78
N PRO A 237 -2.24 -7.87 -3.31
CA PRO A 237 -1.99 -6.96 -4.42
C PRO A 237 -1.03 -5.86 -3.96
N SER A 238 0.02 -5.64 -4.73
CA SER A 238 1.09 -4.72 -4.39
C SER A 238 1.38 -3.79 -5.55
N LEU A 239 1.49 -2.50 -5.29
CA LEU A 239 1.77 -1.48 -6.30
C LEU A 239 3.17 -0.92 -6.13
N ILE A 240 4.00 -1.04 -7.16
CA ILE A 240 5.39 -0.58 -7.15
C ILE A 240 5.55 0.58 -8.12
N GLY A 241 5.74 1.79 -7.60
CA GLY A 241 6.06 2.95 -8.42
C GLY A 241 7.51 2.90 -8.91
N ASN A 242 7.72 3.23 -10.20
CA ASN A 242 9.05 3.50 -10.76
C ASN A 242 9.61 4.82 -10.21
N ASP A 243 10.03 4.81 -8.95
CA ASP A 243 10.52 5.98 -8.24
C ASP A 243 11.69 5.56 -7.35
N ALA A 244 12.81 6.26 -7.45
CA ALA A 244 14.03 5.91 -6.73
C ALA A 244 13.99 6.34 -5.26
N TYR A 245 12.89 6.92 -4.79
CA TYR A 245 12.78 7.56 -3.48
C TYR A 245 11.71 6.94 -2.57
N TYR A 246 11.92 7.10 -1.27
CA TYR A 246 11.09 6.64 -0.17
C TYR A 246 9.64 7.01 -0.38
N GLY A 247 8.80 5.99 -0.36
CA GLY A 247 7.39 6.19 -0.14
C GLY A 247 6.62 4.90 -0.24
N GLY A 248 5.46 4.91 0.39
CA GLY A 248 4.54 3.81 0.40
C GLY A 248 3.30 4.15 1.18
N LEU A 249 2.38 3.19 1.20
CA LEU A 249 1.17 3.26 1.97
C LEU A 249 0.64 1.83 2.14
N GLY A 250 0.14 1.54 3.32
CA GLY A 250 -0.65 0.34 3.61
C GLY A 250 -2.14 0.58 3.39
N GLY A 251 -2.91 -0.50 3.43
CA GLY A 251 -4.35 -0.51 3.18
C GLY A 251 -4.73 -1.78 2.42
N GLU A 252 -5.65 -1.66 1.46
CA GLU A 252 -5.99 -2.76 0.55
C GLU A 252 -4.79 -3.26 -0.28
N PHE A 253 -3.90 -2.33 -0.65
CA PHE A 253 -2.69 -2.59 -1.41
C PHE A 253 -1.47 -2.40 -0.52
N VAL A 254 -0.45 -3.22 -0.72
CA VAL A 254 0.91 -2.91 -0.25
C VAL A 254 1.56 -2.00 -1.29
N ILE A 255 1.75 -0.73 -0.97
CA ILE A 255 2.30 0.25 -1.93
C ILE A 255 3.72 0.60 -1.53
N GLY A 256 4.63 0.53 -2.49
CA GLY A 256 6.03 0.93 -2.34
C GLY A 256 6.60 1.56 -3.61
N THR A 257 7.90 1.84 -3.59
CA THR A 257 8.65 2.31 -4.76
C THR A 257 9.81 1.38 -5.06
N SER A 258 10.41 1.52 -6.25
CA SER A 258 11.64 0.82 -6.61
C SER A 258 12.90 1.36 -5.96
N SER A 259 12.82 2.27 -4.98
CA SER A 259 13.98 2.78 -4.25
C SER A 259 14.89 1.63 -3.79
N ALA A 260 16.17 1.71 -4.19
CA ALA A 260 17.19 0.76 -3.76
C ALA A 260 17.54 0.90 -2.27
N THR A 261 17.25 2.06 -1.67
CA THR A 261 17.62 2.38 -0.29
C THR A 261 16.49 2.18 0.70
N SER A 262 15.23 2.26 0.26
CA SER A 262 14.08 2.19 1.15
C SER A 262 12.93 1.32 0.67
N GLY A 263 12.92 0.89 -0.60
CA GLY A 263 11.79 0.16 -1.19
C GLY A 263 11.44 -1.08 -0.39
N THR A 264 12.42 -1.95 -0.12
CA THR A 264 12.22 -3.17 0.66
C THR A 264 11.82 -2.89 2.11
N LEU A 265 12.38 -1.86 2.75
CA LEU A 265 12.02 -1.48 4.11
C LEU A 265 10.55 -1.11 4.22
N VAL A 266 10.07 -0.29 3.27
CA VAL A 266 8.66 0.09 3.17
C VAL A 266 7.79 -1.14 2.87
N LEU A 267 8.19 -1.99 1.93
CA LEU A 267 7.41 -3.19 1.60
C LEU A 267 7.25 -4.14 2.80
N ARG A 268 8.31 -4.35 3.59
CA ARG A 268 8.21 -5.17 4.81
C ARG A 268 7.26 -4.56 5.84
N HIS A 269 7.31 -3.24 6.01
CA HIS A 269 6.41 -2.49 6.90
C HIS A 269 4.95 -2.68 6.47
N GLU A 270 4.63 -2.34 5.22
CA GLU A 270 3.25 -2.37 4.71
C GLU A 270 2.70 -3.79 4.58
N MET A 271 3.57 -4.77 4.27
CA MET A 271 3.21 -6.18 4.30
C MET A 271 2.95 -6.67 5.72
N GLY A 272 3.65 -6.15 6.74
CA GLY A 272 3.36 -6.44 8.15
C GLY A 272 1.91 -6.14 8.52
N HIS A 273 1.40 -4.98 8.11
CA HIS A 273 -0.01 -4.61 8.33
C HIS A 273 -0.99 -5.54 7.58
N ASN A 274 -0.69 -5.85 6.31
CA ASN A 274 -1.57 -6.64 5.44
C ASN A 274 -1.60 -8.13 5.84
N PHE A 275 -0.43 -8.73 5.99
CA PHE A 275 -0.25 -10.16 6.25
C PHE A 275 -0.35 -10.47 7.75
N GLY A 276 0.44 -9.78 8.57
CA GLY A 276 0.54 -10.03 10.00
C GLY A 276 -0.63 -9.46 10.82
N LYS A 277 -1.41 -8.55 10.24
CA LYS A 277 -2.52 -7.83 10.92
C LYS A 277 -2.05 -7.18 12.22
N VAL A 278 -0.89 -6.54 12.16
CA VAL A 278 -0.29 -5.78 13.26
C VAL A 278 -0.40 -4.28 13.00
N GLY A 279 -0.47 -3.50 14.06
CA GLY A 279 -0.43 -2.04 14.01
C GLY A 279 0.99 -1.49 14.01
N GLU A 280 1.08 -0.18 14.17
CA GLU A 280 2.32 0.58 14.28
C GLU A 280 2.98 0.40 15.66
N GLU A 281 4.31 0.52 15.70
CA GLU A 281 5.10 0.57 16.94
C GLU A 281 5.86 1.89 17.10
N TYR A 282 5.84 2.74 16.08
CA TYR A 282 6.45 4.07 16.16
C TYR A 282 5.45 5.10 16.70
N ASP A 283 5.99 6.21 17.18
CA ASP A 283 5.17 7.30 17.73
C ASP A 283 4.55 8.20 16.67
N GLY A 284 3.37 8.69 16.98
CA GLY A 284 2.59 9.53 16.09
C GLY A 284 1.90 8.74 14.99
N GLY A 285 1.79 7.43 15.15
CA GLY A 285 0.90 6.55 14.39
C GLY A 285 -0.56 6.75 14.77
N THR A 286 -1.45 6.09 14.02
CA THR A 286 -2.90 6.14 14.23
C THR A 286 -3.53 4.78 14.50
N MET A 287 -2.74 3.71 14.42
CA MET A 287 -3.23 2.34 14.44
C MET A 287 -2.34 1.49 15.34
N TYR A 288 -2.79 1.23 16.56
CA TYR A 288 -2.11 0.37 17.52
C TYR A 288 -3.05 -0.80 17.83
N PHE A 289 -2.85 -1.92 17.13
CA PHE A 289 -3.63 -3.15 17.32
C PHE A 289 -2.77 -4.40 17.01
N GLY A 290 -3.26 -5.58 17.35
CA GLY A 290 -2.62 -6.84 16.96
C GLY A 290 -1.67 -7.39 18.01
N ALA A 291 -0.84 -8.35 17.62
CA ALA A 291 0.02 -9.10 18.53
C ALA A 291 1.23 -8.32 19.07
N ASN A 292 1.49 -7.12 18.53
CA ASN A 292 2.65 -6.29 18.84
C ASN A 292 2.32 -5.06 19.71
N THR A 293 1.08 -4.93 20.17
CA THR A 293 0.67 -3.81 21.05
C THR A 293 -0.38 -4.25 22.07
N ALA A 294 -0.48 -3.50 23.16
CA ALA A 294 -1.53 -3.65 24.16
C ALA A 294 -1.72 -2.36 24.95
N LYS A 295 -2.97 -2.08 25.34
CA LYS A 295 -3.35 -0.86 26.07
C LYS A 295 -2.84 -0.82 27.51
N SER A 296 -2.38 -1.96 28.02
CA SER A 296 -1.73 -2.06 29.32
C SER A 296 -0.83 -3.28 29.37
N ILE A 297 0.15 -3.25 30.27
CA ILE A 297 1.02 -4.40 30.55
C ILE A 297 0.22 -5.66 30.91
N ASN A 298 -1.01 -5.52 31.42
CA ASN A 298 -1.84 -6.66 31.80
C ASN A 298 -2.48 -7.37 30.60
N GLU A 299 -2.63 -6.69 29.48
CA GLU A 299 -3.29 -7.18 28.26
C GLU A 299 -2.30 -7.64 27.19
N ALA A 300 -0.98 -7.48 27.42
CA ALA A 300 0.02 -7.79 26.42
C ALA A 300 0.01 -9.27 26.00
N PRO A 301 -0.14 -9.57 24.69
CA PRO A 301 -0.16 -10.94 24.21
C PRO A 301 1.21 -11.64 24.29
N TRP A 302 2.32 -10.89 24.31
CA TRP A 302 3.69 -11.42 24.36
C TRP A 302 4.23 -11.72 25.77
N LYS A 303 3.40 -11.65 26.83
CA LYS A 303 3.84 -11.89 28.22
C LYS A 303 4.64 -13.19 28.43
N HIS A 304 4.32 -14.22 27.68
CA HIS A 304 4.97 -15.53 27.78
C HIS A 304 6.37 -15.57 27.16
N TRP A 305 6.77 -14.51 26.44
CA TRP A 305 8.10 -14.32 25.86
C TRP A 305 8.96 -13.31 26.62
N LEU A 306 8.50 -12.75 27.73
CA LEU A 306 9.29 -11.78 28.51
C LEU A 306 10.65 -12.38 28.88
N THR A 307 11.72 -11.61 28.66
CA THR A 307 13.09 -12.02 29.04
C THR A 307 13.19 -12.25 30.55
N ASN A 308 12.44 -11.48 31.34
CA ASN A 308 12.29 -11.68 32.77
C ASN A 308 10.80 -11.68 33.18
N PRO A 309 10.16 -12.86 33.31
CA PRO A 309 8.74 -12.95 33.60
C PRO A 309 8.37 -12.50 35.03
N ASP A 310 9.35 -12.39 35.94
CA ASP A 310 9.14 -11.93 37.32
C ASP A 310 9.12 -10.39 37.43
N VAL A 311 9.52 -9.68 36.37
CA VAL A 311 9.60 -8.22 36.33
C VAL A 311 8.55 -7.67 35.36
N ILE A 312 7.33 -7.49 35.86
CA ILE A 312 6.21 -6.94 35.10
C ILE A 312 6.12 -5.42 35.35
N ARG A 313 6.78 -4.63 34.51
CA ARG A 313 6.74 -3.16 34.56
C ARG A 313 6.92 -2.57 33.16
N GLU A 314 6.44 -1.35 32.98
CA GLU A 314 6.75 -0.54 31.80
C GLU A 314 8.21 -0.06 31.84
N GLU A 315 8.82 0.00 30.66
CA GLU A 315 10.12 0.62 30.48
C GLU A 315 9.98 2.14 30.52
N LYS A 316 10.76 2.80 31.38
CA LYS A 316 10.56 4.20 31.71
C LYS A 316 11.21 5.12 30.68
N ALA A 317 10.37 5.73 29.85
CA ALA A 317 10.75 6.72 28.86
C ALA A 317 9.82 7.94 28.91
N VAL A 318 10.29 9.06 28.37
CA VAL A 318 9.44 10.21 28.05
C VAL A 318 9.77 10.75 26.68
N GLN A 319 8.73 10.95 25.88
CA GLN A 319 8.84 11.67 24.62
C GLN A 319 8.78 13.18 24.88
N ARG A 320 9.90 13.89 24.62
CA ARG A 320 9.98 15.34 24.77
C ARG A 320 9.47 16.08 23.54
N PHE A 321 9.65 15.48 22.37
CA PHE A 321 9.20 16.05 21.12
C PHE A 321 8.90 14.94 20.10
N GLN A 322 7.84 15.12 19.32
CA GLN A 322 7.55 14.35 18.13
C GLN A 322 6.77 15.23 17.17
N LYS A 323 7.20 15.24 15.90
CA LYS A 323 6.45 15.91 14.83
C LYS A 323 6.90 15.45 13.45
N HIS A 324 5.92 15.12 12.61
CA HIS A 324 6.06 15.11 11.16
C HIS A 324 6.07 16.56 10.64
N ILE A 325 7.26 17.07 10.31
CA ILE A 325 7.53 18.50 10.10
C ILE A 325 7.32 18.94 8.65
N TRP A 326 7.79 18.14 7.68
CA TRP A 326 7.72 18.41 6.24
C TRP A 326 8.15 19.83 5.84
N TYR A 327 9.22 20.33 6.46
CA TYR A 327 9.67 21.71 6.29
C TYR A 327 10.79 21.81 5.26
N ASP A 328 10.62 22.70 4.29
CA ASP A 328 11.63 23.05 3.30
C ASP A 328 12.72 23.94 3.94
N LEU A 329 13.91 23.38 4.14
CA LEU A 329 15.03 24.06 4.80
C LEU A 329 15.66 25.16 3.94
N GLN A 330 15.28 25.28 2.66
CA GLN A 330 15.66 26.45 1.85
C GLN A 330 15.03 27.75 2.39
N LYS A 331 13.92 27.64 3.13
CA LYS A 331 13.22 28.79 3.74
C LYS A 331 13.90 29.30 5.01
N GLY A 332 14.91 28.60 5.52
CA GLY A 332 15.67 28.97 6.70
C GLY A 332 15.87 27.81 7.66
N SER A 333 16.51 28.09 8.79
CA SER A 333 16.72 27.12 9.86
C SER A 333 15.40 26.76 10.54
N TYR A 334 15.25 25.50 10.95
CA TYR A 334 14.14 25.03 11.77
C TYR A 334 14.59 24.80 13.21
N GLN A 335 13.92 25.44 14.17
CA GLN A 335 14.19 25.28 15.60
C GLN A 335 13.13 24.41 16.26
N ILE A 336 13.58 23.33 16.88
CA ILE A 336 12.78 22.47 17.75
C ILE A 336 13.10 22.85 19.19
N LYS A 337 12.08 23.31 19.92
CA LYS A 337 12.18 23.67 21.34
C LYS A 337 11.52 22.59 22.19
N PHE A 338 12.20 22.17 23.26
CA PHE A 338 11.69 21.19 24.21
C PHE A 338 12.27 21.46 25.60
N THR A 339 11.61 20.94 26.64
CA THR A 339 12.02 21.14 28.04
C THR A 339 12.30 19.79 28.69
N SER A 340 13.42 19.66 29.39
CA SER A 340 13.70 18.52 30.28
C SER A 340 13.55 18.93 31.74
N ASN A 341 13.14 17.98 32.58
CA ASN A 341 13.15 18.14 34.03
C ASN A 341 14.46 17.63 34.67
N GLY A 342 15.40 17.11 33.88
CA GLY A 342 16.67 16.58 34.36
C GLY A 342 16.60 15.26 35.13
N ALA A 343 15.45 14.58 35.11
CA ALA A 343 15.24 13.36 35.91
C ALA A 343 15.75 12.08 35.23
N PHE A 344 15.95 12.10 33.92
CA PHE A 344 16.33 10.94 33.13
C PHE A 344 17.85 10.84 32.96
N LYS A 345 18.36 9.64 32.67
CA LYS A 345 19.81 9.36 32.64
C LYS A 345 20.36 9.28 31.21
N ARG A 346 19.49 9.23 30.20
CA ARG A 346 19.83 8.99 28.80
C ARG A 346 18.90 9.76 27.90
N TRP A 347 19.34 10.02 26.68
CA TRP A 347 18.51 10.64 25.68
C TRP A 347 18.81 10.13 24.28
N TYR A 348 17.83 10.30 23.40
CA TYR A 348 17.92 9.95 21.98
C TYR A 348 17.21 11.01 21.15
N ILE A 349 17.88 11.48 20.10
CA ILE A 349 17.33 12.37 19.09
C ILE A 349 17.35 11.61 17.78
N LEU A 350 16.22 11.55 17.09
CA LEU A 350 16.12 11.04 15.72
C LEU A 350 15.56 12.13 14.83
N VAL A 351 16.24 12.40 13.72
CA VAL A 351 15.78 13.30 12.67
C VAL A 351 15.80 12.56 11.35
N SER A 352 14.81 12.81 10.49
CA SER A 352 14.85 12.36 9.10
C SER A 352 14.78 13.53 8.13
N VAL A 353 15.56 13.44 7.06
CA VAL A 353 15.75 14.50 6.06
C VAL A 353 15.83 13.90 4.66
N SER A 354 15.23 14.56 3.67
CA SER A 354 15.40 14.30 2.23
C SER A 354 16.42 15.25 1.61
N GLY A 355 17.07 14.88 0.51
CA GLY A 355 17.91 15.78 -0.28
C GLY A 355 19.21 16.22 0.39
N ALA A 356 19.69 15.46 1.39
CA ALA A 356 20.90 15.76 2.16
C ALA A 356 22.08 14.84 1.78
N ASP A 357 22.41 14.80 0.49
CA ASP A 357 23.38 13.87 -0.13
C ASP A 357 24.84 14.31 -0.06
N THR A 358 25.13 15.51 0.46
CA THR A 358 26.49 16.05 0.58
C THR A 358 26.85 16.39 2.02
N ASN A 359 28.14 16.37 2.37
CA ASN A 359 28.61 16.65 3.75
C ASN A 359 28.32 18.08 4.22
N ASP A 360 28.18 19.02 3.29
CA ASP A 360 27.81 20.42 3.56
C ASP A 360 26.29 20.65 3.57
N ALA A 361 25.48 19.60 3.38
CA ALA A 361 24.03 19.74 3.20
C ALA A 361 23.30 20.20 4.47
N LEU A 362 23.80 19.85 5.66
CA LEU A 362 23.17 20.17 6.94
C LEU A 362 24.19 20.66 7.98
N SER A 363 23.69 21.47 8.91
CA SER A 363 24.31 21.76 10.20
C SER A 363 23.26 21.57 11.28
N ILE A 364 23.58 20.79 12.30
CA ILE A 364 22.66 20.43 13.38
C ILE A 364 23.35 20.80 14.69
N THR A 365 22.67 21.60 15.51
CA THR A 365 23.19 22.01 16.82
C THR A 365 22.18 21.76 17.91
N LEU A 366 22.66 21.34 19.08
CA LEU A 366 21.89 21.22 20.31
C LEU A 366 22.41 22.27 21.30
N ASN A 367 21.56 23.23 21.66
CA ASN A 367 21.91 24.36 22.52
C ASN A 367 23.11 25.17 22.01
N GLY A 368 23.29 25.24 20.69
CA GLY A 368 24.40 25.92 20.03
C GLY A 368 25.62 25.01 19.77
N GLU A 369 25.73 23.88 20.47
CA GLU A 369 26.83 22.94 20.27
C GLU A 369 26.56 22.01 19.06
N PRO A 370 27.54 21.80 18.16
CA PRO A 370 27.36 20.91 17.01
C PRO A 370 27.07 19.47 17.42
N LEU A 371 26.05 18.87 16.81
CA LEU A 371 25.84 17.43 16.80
C LEU A 371 26.57 16.82 15.59
N PRO A 372 27.56 15.93 15.79
CA PRO A 372 28.30 15.32 14.69
C PRO A 372 27.37 14.57 13.75
N TRP A 373 27.43 14.88 12.47
CA TRP A 373 26.66 14.17 11.45
C TRP A 373 27.50 14.05 10.18
N THR A 374 27.19 13.04 9.37
CA THR A 374 27.81 12.81 8.07
C THR A 374 26.73 12.39 7.10
N THR A 375 26.81 12.84 5.85
CA THR A 375 25.83 12.41 4.84
C THR A 375 25.90 10.91 4.60
N LYS A 376 24.75 10.31 4.30
CA LYS A 376 24.68 8.96 3.72
C LYS A 376 24.95 8.93 2.21
N GLY A 377 25.19 10.08 1.59
CA GLY A 377 25.49 10.19 0.16
C GLY A 377 24.28 9.99 -0.76
N ILE A 378 23.06 10.03 -0.21
CA ILE A 378 21.82 9.75 -0.94
C ILE A 378 20.81 10.87 -0.77
N LYS A 379 20.04 11.15 -1.83
CA LYS A 379 18.96 12.16 -1.83
C LYS A 379 17.66 11.63 -1.23
N ASP A 380 17.55 10.32 -1.11
CA ASP A 380 16.40 9.68 -0.50
C ASP A 380 16.26 10.06 0.99
N ARG A 381 15.07 9.86 1.56
CA ARG A 381 14.79 10.14 2.96
C ARG A 381 15.70 9.29 3.85
N SER A 382 16.56 9.97 4.58
CA SER A 382 17.55 9.36 5.47
C SER A 382 17.27 9.71 6.92
N PHE A 383 17.56 8.76 7.80
CA PHE A 383 17.39 8.85 9.25
C PHE A 383 18.75 8.99 9.93
N TYR A 384 18.88 10.01 10.79
CA TYR A 384 20.07 10.36 11.54
C TYR A 384 19.73 10.44 13.02
N SER A 385 20.55 9.80 13.85
CA SER A 385 20.30 9.74 15.29
C SER A 385 21.53 10.08 16.11
N TRP A 386 21.26 10.63 17.30
CA TRP A 386 22.24 10.94 18.33
C TRP A 386 21.72 10.40 19.64
N ARG A 387 22.61 9.89 20.48
CA ARG A 387 22.24 9.38 21.79
C ARG A 387 23.30 9.71 22.83
N SER A 388 22.84 9.80 24.07
CA SER A 388 23.68 9.75 25.25
C SER A 388 23.26 8.57 26.11
N SER A 389 24.23 7.71 26.43
CA SER A 389 24.03 6.47 27.19
C SER A 389 24.27 6.62 28.70
N ASP A 390 24.86 7.72 29.13
CA ASP A 390 25.34 7.94 30.50
C ASP A 390 24.96 9.30 31.10
N ALA A 391 24.43 10.22 30.29
CA ALA A 391 23.93 11.51 30.75
C ALA A 391 22.57 11.87 30.13
N GLY A 392 21.61 12.30 30.95
CA GLY A 392 20.34 12.89 30.49
C GLY A 392 20.50 14.34 30.06
N PHE A 393 19.41 14.96 29.57
CA PHE A 393 19.44 16.41 29.39
C PHE A 393 19.43 17.11 30.75
N PRO A 394 20.17 18.22 30.93
CA PRO A 394 20.03 19.06 32.12
C PRO A 394 18.59 19.56 32.28
N ALA A 395 18.17 19.89 33.51
CA ALA A 395 16.87 20.52 33.70
C ALA A 395 16.83 21.90 33.01
N GLY A 396 15.76 22.18 32.26
CA GLY A 396 15.56 23.45 31.58
C GLY A 396 15.14 23.32 30.12
N ASP A 397 15.17 24.44 29.42
CA ASP A 397 14.81 24.53 28.02
C ASP A 397 16.00 24.23 27.11
N HIS A 398 15.71 23.52 26.02
CA HIS A 398 16.68 23.13 25.02
C HIS A 398 16.19 23.48 23.62
N VAL A 399 17.15 23.70 22.72
CA VAL A 399 16.89 24.02 21.33
C VAL A 399 17.75 23.14 20.44
N LEU A 400 17.09 22.31 19.63
CA LEU A 400 17.70 21.61 18.51
C LEU A 400 17.47 22.46 17.26
N ASN A 401 18.54 22.96 16.64
CA ASN A 401 18.46 23.77 15.44
C ASN A 401 19.01 23.00 14.24
N ILE A 402 18.24 22.98 13.14
CA ILE A 402 18.60 22.33 11.89
C ILE A 402 18.67 23.40 10.80
N THR A 403 19.82 23.52 10.16
CA THR A 403 20.05 24.46 9.05
C THR A 403 20.54 23.68 7.84
N ALA A 404 20.00 23.98 6.65
CA ALA A 404 20.54 23.47 5.40
C ALA A 404 21.68 24.36 4.86
N GLY A 405 22.73 23.72 4.33
CA GLY A 405 23.83 24.36 3.61
C GLY A 405 23.95 23.80 2.19
N GLY A 406 25.05 24.10 1.50
CA GLY A 406 25.35 23.59 0.15
C GLY A 406 24.37 24.03 -0.95
N SER A 407 24.39 23.34 -2.09
CA SER A 407 23.52 23.64 -3.24
C SER A 407 22.06 23.23 -2.99
N PHE A 408 21.10 24.02 -3.46
CA PHE A 408 19.67 23.70 -3.48
C PHE A 408 19.16 23.30 -4.88
N ASP A 409 20.06 23.17 -5.86
CA ASP A 409 19.72 22.79 -7.23
C ASP A 409 19.54 21.26 -7.34
N SER A 410 18.36 20.79 -6.92
CA SER A 410 18.01 19.37 -6.94
C SER A 410 16.49 19.21 -7.04
N PRO A 411 15.98 18.21 -7.80
CA PRO A 411 14.55 17.92 -7.84
C PRO A 411 14.01 17.42 -6.49
N ILE A 412 14.87 16.83 -5.67
CA ILE A 412 14.56 16.49 -4.28
C ILE A 412 15.09 17.60 -3.38
N ILE A 413 14.16 18.31 -2.74
CA ILE A 413 14.45 19.42 -1.84
C ILE A 413 15.08 18.93 -0.53
N LYS A 414 15.85 19.81 0.11
CA LYS A 414 16.35 19.63 1.48
C LYS A 414 15.21 19.80 2.47
N GLN A 415 14.48 18.73 2.72
CA GLN A 415 13.29 18.77 3.56
C GLN A 415 13.55 18.10 4.90
N LEU A 416 13.33 18.84 6.00
CA LEU A 416 13.22 18.26 7.32
C LEU A 416 11.88 17.52 7.43
N CYS A 417 11.92 16.19 7.42
CA CYS A 417 10.75 15.34 7.32
C CYS A 417 10.09 15.10 8.69
N ASN A 418 10.87 14.62 9.65
CA ASN A 418 10.39 14.24 10.98
C ASN A 418 11.49 14.43 12.02
N ALA A 419 11.11 14.73 13.26
CA ALA A 419 12.01 14.69 14.40
C ALA A 419 11.31 14.10 15.63
N VAL A 420 12.07 13.32 16.40
CA VAL A 420 11.66 12.73 17.67
C VAL A 420 12.78 12.93 18.69
N ILE A 421 12.42 13.30 19.92
CA ILE A 421 13.35 13.50 21.03
C ILE A 421 12.82 12.75 22.23
N TYR A 422 13.66 11.87 22.77
CA TYR A 422 13.40 10.99 23.89
C TYR A 422 14.36 11.21 25.03
N GLU A 423 13.86 11.00 26.24
CA GLU A 423 14.70 10.69 27.40
C GLU A 423 14.29 9.33 27.98
N TYR A 424 15.29 8.58 28.44
CA TYR A 424 15.12 7.23 28.99
C TYR A 424 15.72 7.15 30.39
N ALA A 425 15.13 6.29 31.23
CA ALA A 425 15.68 6.00 32.54
C ALA A 425 17.01 5.24 32.39
N GLY A 426 17.62 4.81 33.50
CA GLY A 426 18.81 3.96 33.42
C GLY A 426 18.51 2.60 32.78
N GLU A 427 19.56 1.84 32.44
CA GLU A 427 19.43 0.46 31.92
C GLU A 427 18.72 -0.50 32.87
N ASP A 428 18.64 -0.16 34.16
CA ASP A 428 17.85 -0.88 35.17
C ASP A 428 16.33 -0.70 35.00
N GLU A 429 15.91 0.39 34.37
CA GLU A 429 14.51 0.83 34.24
C GLU A 429 14.03 1.03 32.79
N PHE A 430 14.93 0.95 31.81
CA PHE A 430 14.64 0.94 30.37
C PHE A 430 15.73 0.13 29.65
N LYS A 431 15.42 -1.04 29.10
CA LYS A 431 16.40 -1.81 28.33
C LYS A 431 16.53 -1.28 26.91
N LEU A 432 17.65 -0.62 26.61
CA LEU A 432 17.94 -0.06 25.27
C LEU A 432 19.10 -0.78 24.59
N ASP A 433 20.12 -1.19 25.35
CA ASP A 433 21.37 -1.73 24.79
C ASP A 433 21.36 -3.28 24.65
N ASP A 434 20.26 -3.94 25.01
CA ASP A 434 20.02 -5.37 24.80
C ASP A 434 18.90 -5.56 23.76
N ASN A 435 19.28 -5.87 22.52
CA ASN A 435 18.34 -6.03 21.40
C ASN A 435 17.45 -7.28 21.53
N ASP A 436 17.84 -8.26 22.36
CA ASP A 436 17.07 -9.48 22.59
C ASP A 436 16.14 -9.36 23.80
N HIS A 437 16.11 -8.18 24.44
CA HIS A 437 15.22 -7.91 25.55
C HIS A 437 13.76 -7.78 25.09
N ILE A 438 12.90 -8.64 25.63
CA ILE A 438 11.46 -8.60 25.43
C ILE A 438 10.82 -8.05 26.69
N GLY A 439 10.28 -6.84 26.57
CA GLY A 439 9.69 -6.06 27.66
C GLY A 439 8.44 -5.31 27.23
N PHE A 440 8.12 -4.24 27.96
CA PHE A 440 6.95 -3.39 27.71
C PHE A 440 7.41 -1.96 27.42
N TYR A 441 7.44 -1.59 26.14
CA TYR A 441 7.92 -0.28 25.69
C TYR A 441 6.73 0.64 25.38
N PRO A 442 6.60 1.79 26.06
CA PRO A 442 5.50 2.70 25.81
C PRO A 442 5.65 3.39 24.44
N THR A 443 4.53 3.54 23.74
CA THR A 443 4.43 4.28 22.47
C THR A 443 3.31 5.31 22.54
N TRP A 444 3.45 6.42 21.82
CA TRP A 444 2.49 7.53 21.87
C TRP A 444 1.83 7.78 20.52
N ASP A 445 0.49 7.88 20.48
CA ASP A 445 -0.26 8.16 19.25
C ASP A 445 -0.03 9.57 18.72
N ILE A 446 -0.60 9.88 17.56
CA ILE A 446 -0.57 11.23 16.95
C ILE A 446 -1.11 12.35 17.86
N ASN A 447 -1.92 12.01 18.86
CA ASN A 447 -2.47 12.93 19.86
C ASN A 447 -1.65 12.94 21.16
N LYS A 448 -0.47 12.30 21.17
CA LYS A 448 0.45 12.15 22.31
C LYS A 448 -0.15 11.37 23.48
N ARG A 449 -1.12 10.50 23.22
CA ARG A 449 -1.68 9.60 24.23
C ARG A 449 -0.89 8.30 24.22
N LEU A 450 -0.65 7.74 25.41
CA LEU A 450 -0.13 6.39 25.53
C LEU A 450 -1.07 5.43 24.79
N SER A 451 -0.53 4.63 23.89
CA SER A 451 -1.28 3.79 22.94
C SER A 451 -1.35 2.33 23.35
#